data_AF-A0A2L1KQK8-F1
#
_entry.id   AF-A0A2L1KQK8-F1
#
_cell.length_a   1.000
_cell.length_b   1.000
_cell.length_c   1.000
_cell.angle_alpha   90.00
_cell.angle_beta   90.00
_cell.angle_gamma   90.00
#
_symmetry.space_group_name_H-M   'P 1'
#
loop_
_entity.id
_entity.type
_entity.pdbx_description
1 polymer ?
#
loop_
_entity_poly.entity_id
_entity_poly.type
_entity_poly.pdbx_seq_one_letter_code
_entity_poly.pdbx_strand_id
1 'polypeptide(L)'
;MSGKPLLLYLDNAAEFKSEALRRGCEQHGIRLDYRPLGQPHYGGIVERIIGTAMQMIHDELPGTTFSNPDQRGDYDSENKAALTLRELERWLTLAVGTYHGSVHNGLLQPPAARWAEAVARVGVPAVVTRATSFLVDFLPILRRTLTRTGFVIDHIHYYADGHCCK
;
A
#
# COMPACT_ATOMS: atom_id res chain seq x y z
N MET A 1 13.14 -0.10 8.17
CA MET A 1 12.92 0.45 6.81
C MET A 1 11.88 1.55 6.93
N SER A 2 12.24 2.80 6.61
CA SER A 2 11.33 3.95 6.73
C SER A 2 11.78 5.10 5.85
N GLY A 3 10.86 6.02 5.57
CA GLY A 3 11.13 7.22 4.80
C GLY A 3 10.07 7.48 3.74
N LYS A 4 10.12 8.68 3.17
CA LYS A 4 9.29 9.12 2.07
C LYS A 4 9.94 8.69 0.75
N PRO A 5 9.22 7.99 -0.13
CA PRO A 5 9.76 7.57 -1.43
C PRO A 5 10.01 8.79 -2.33
N LEU A 6 10.99 8.69 -3.22
CA LEU A 6 11.23 9.68 -4.29
C LEU A 6 10.49 9.31 -5.60
N LEU A 7 10.14 8.04 -5.75
CA LEU A 7 9.50 7.49 -6.94
C LEU A 7 8.58 6.34 -6.55
N LEU A 8 7.38 6.34 -7.11
CA LEU A 8 6.40 5.25 -7.02
C LEU A 8 6.23 4.63 -8.40
N TYR A 9 6.47 3.32 -8.47
CA TYR A 9 6.18 2.51 -9.64
C TYR A 9 4.76 1.97 -9.53
N LEU A 10 3.92 2.27 -10.52
CA LEU A 10 2.49 1.95 -10.50
C LEU A 10 2.11 1.14 -11.75
N ASP A 11 1.12 0.27 -11.60
CA ASP A 11 0.43 -0.28 -12.77
C ASP A 11 -0.57 0.75 -13.35
N ASN A 12 -1.25 0.36 -14.43
CA ASN A 12 -2.15 1.27 -15.15
C ASN A 12 -3.61 1.25 -14.67
N ALA A 13 -3.91 0.62 -13.53
CA ALA A 13 -5.24 0.56 -12.96
C ALA A 13 -5.80 1.98 -12.71
N ALA A 14 -7.13 2.10 -12.78
CA ALA A 14 -7.80 3.38 -12.67
C ALA A 14 -7.61 4.04 -11.29
N GLU A 15 -7.52 3.23 -10.23
CA GLU A 15 -7.27 3.68 -8.85
C GLU A 15 -5.95 4.45 -8.69
N PHE A 16 -4.91 4.06 -9.44
CA PHE A 16 -3.61 4.74 -9.43
C PHE A 16 -3.58 6.01 -10.29
N LYS A 17 -4.69 6.39 -10.91
CA LYS A 17 -4.81 7.62 -11.71
C LYS A 17 -5.62 8.70 -10.99
N SER A 18 -5.97 8.47 -9.73
CA SER A 18 -6.75 9.41 -8.92
C SER A 18 -6.06 10.78 -8.81
N GLU A 19 -6.86 11.83 -8.71
CA GLU A 19 -6.34 13.19 -8.55
C GLU A 19 -5.62 13.37 -7.21
N ALA A 20 -6.15 12.78 -6.14
CA ALA A 20 -5.57 12.84 -4.80
C ALA A 20 -4.13 12.28 -4.80
N LEU A 21 -3.92 11.12 -5.42
CA LEU A 21 -2.59 10.53 -5.54
C LEU A 21 -1.62 11.43 -6.32
N ARG A 22 -2.04 11.97 -7.46
CA ARG A 22 -1.20 12.86 -8.28
C ARG A 22 -0.81 14.13 -7.52
N ARG A 23 -1.78 14.80 -6.90
CA ARG A 23 -1.54 16.04 -6.15
C ARG A 23 -0.69 15.81 -4.90
N GLY A 24 -0.99 14.77 -4.12
CA GLY A 24 -0.18 14.41 -2.96
C GLY A 24 1.27 14.11 -3.36
N CYS A 25 1.47 13.36 -4.44
CA CYS A 25 2.81 13.08 -4.95
C CYS A 25 3.54 14.34 -5.40
N GLU A 26 2.89 15.22 -6.16
CA GLU A 26 3.46 16.49 -6.61
C GLU A 26 3.86 17.40 -5.43
N GLN A 27 2.96 17.58 -4.46
CA GLN A 27 3.20 18.38 -3.25
C GLN A 27 4.39 17.86 -2.43
N HIS A 28 4.59 16.54 -2.45
CA HIS A 28 5.65 15.88 -1.70
C HIS A 28 6.89 15.56 -2.56
N GLY A 29 6.97 16.03 -3.81
CA GLY A 29 8.11 15.76 -4.69
C GLY A 29 8.34 14.26 -4.97
N ILE A 30 7.28 13.47 -4.92
CA ILE A 30 7.27 12.05 -5.24
C ILE A 30 6.94 11.92 -6.71
N ARG A 31 7.83 11.30 -7.49
CA ARG A 31 7.55 11.05 -8.92
C ARG A 31 6.66 9.82 -9.07
N LEU A 32 5.76 9.86 -10.05
CA LEU A 32 4.95 8.72 -10.46
C LEU A 32 5.51 8.15 -11.75
N ASP A 33 5.79 6.85 -11.77
CA ASP A 33 6.24 6.13 -12.96
C ASP A 33 5.27 4.98 -13.24
N TYR A 34 4.51 5.12 -14.32
CA TYR A 34 3.52 4.14 -14.73
C TYR A 34 4.16 3.15 -15.69
N ARG A 35 3.79 1.88 -15.53
CA ARG A 35 4.22 0.82 -16.45
C ARG A 35 3.94 1.20 -17.92
N PRO A 36 4.90 1.01 -18.85
CA PRO A 36 4.63 1.10 -20.28
C PRO A 36 3.49 0.17 -20.71
N LEU A 37 2.58 0.65 -21.56
CA LEU A 37 1.46 -0.14 -22.05
C LEU A 37 1.95 -1.39 -22.78
N GLY A 38 1.34 -2.55 -22.50
CA GLY A 38 1.65 -3.81 -23.16
C GLY A 38 2.95 -4.51 -22.71
N GLN A 39 3.59 -4.07 -21.63
CA GLN A 39 4.83 -4.69 -21.11
C GLN A 39 4.59 -5.44 -19.78
N PRO A 40 4.13 -6.71 -19.81
CA PRO A 40 3.80 -7.46 -18.59
C PRO A 40 5.00 -7.74 -17.68
N HIS A 41 6.23 -7.71 -18.22
CA HIS A 41 7.46 -8.06 -17.50
C HIS A 41 7.75 -7.21 -16.25
N TYR A 42 7.25 -5.96 -16.19
CA TYR A 42 7.39 -5.10 -15.01
C TYR A 42 6.55 -5.55 -13.80
N GLY A 43 5.69 -6.57 -13.96
CA GLY A 43 4.92 -7.18 -12.86
C GLY A 43 5.70 -8.15 -11.99
N GLY A 44 6.81 -8.71 -12.51
CA GLY A 44 7.46 -9.86 -11.88
C GLY A 44 8.02 -9.62 -10.46
N ILE A 45 8.29 -8.37 -10.08
CA ILE A 45 8.71 -8.05 -8.70
C ILE A 45 7.52 -8.15 -7.75
N VAL A 46 6.40 -7.51 -8.10
CA VAL A 46 5.18 -7.50 -7.28
C VAL A 46 4.59 -8.91 -7.22
N GLU A 47 4.50 -9.59 -8.36
CA GLU A 47 4.01 -10.97 -8.47
C GLU A 47 4.83 -11.94 -7.61
N ARG A 48 6.16 -11.80 -7.58
CA ARG A 48 7.02 -12.64 -6.73
C ARG A 48 6.78 -12.42 -5.25
N ILE A 49 6.61 -11.17 -4.82
CA ILE A 49 6.32 -10.86 -3.42
C ILE A 49 4.95 -11.41 -3.03
N ILE A 50 3.94 -11.21 -3.89
CA ILE A 50 2.58 -11.76 -3.68
C ILE A 50 2.64 -13.29 -3.60
N GLY A 51 3.34 -13.95 -4.53
CA GLY A 51 3.51 -15.40 -4.51
C GLY A 51 4.19 -15.90 -3.22
N THR A 52 5.21 -15.19 -2.73
CA THR A 52 5.87 -15.53 -1.47
C THR A 52 4.92 -15.37 -0.28
N ALA A 53 4.14 -14.29 -0.24
CA ALA A 53 3.17 -14.05 0.82
C ALA A 53 2.05 -15.11 0.80
N MET A 54 1.54 -15.46 -0.38
CA MET A 54 0.53 -16.52 -0.52
C MET A 54 1.06 -17.88 -0.09
N GLN A 55 2.32 -18.21 -0.43
CA GLN A 55 2.94 -19.45 0.03
C GLN A 55 3.01 -19.50 1.57
N MET A 56 3.47 -18.41 2.22
CA MET A 56 3.48 -18.32 3.68
C MET A 56 2.08 -18.47 4.29
N ILE A 57 1.07 -17.82 3.69
CA ILE A 57 -0.33 -17.94 4.13
C ILE A 57 -0.77 -19.40 4.05
N HIS A 58 -0.57 -20.06 2.90
CA HIS A 58 -1.00 -21.44 2.68
C HIS A 58 -0.28 -22.46 3.56
N ASP A 59 1.02 -22.24 3.83
CA ASP A 59 1.83 -23.16 4.62
C ASP A 59 1.58 -23.02 6.13
N GLU A 60 1.30 -21.80 6.62
CA GLU A 60 1.25 -21.51 8.05
C GLU A 60 -0.16 -21.32 8.62
N LEU A 61 -1.16 -20.94 7.81
CA LEU A 61 -2.49 -20.58 8.30
C LEU A 61 -3.55 -21.67 8.05
N PRO A 62 -4.43 -21.94 9.03
CA PRO A 62 -5.60 -22.78 8.83
C PRO A 62 -6.71 -22.04 8.07
N GLY A 63 -7.53 -22.77 7.30
CA GLY A 63 -8.71 -22.22 6.61
C GLY A 63 -8.41 -21.48 5.30
N THR A 64 -7.19 -21.60 4.75
CA THR A 64 -6.87 -20.92 3.49
C THR A 64 -7.57 -21.57 2.31
N THR A 65 -8.08 -20.74 1.39
CA THR A 65 -8.56 -21.22 0.09
C THR A 65 -7.35 -21.41 -0.80
N PHE A 66 -6.85 -22.64 -0.93
CA PHE A 66 -5.76 -22.95 -1.85
C PHE A 66 -6.04 -22.39 -3.25
N SER A 67 -5.00 -21.96 -3.95
CA SER A 67 -5.10 -21.31 -5.26
C SER A 67 -5.43 -22.28 -6.41
N ASN A 68 -5.55 -23.58 -6.13
CA ASN A 68 -5.94 -24.62 -7.08
C ASN A 68 -7.17 -25.42 -6.58
N PRO A 69 -8.27 -25.50 -7.37
CA PRO A 69 -9.42 -26.35 -7.06
C PRO A 69 -9.07 -27.83 -6.80
N ASP A 70 -8.07 -28.38 -7.48
CA ASP A 70 -7.63 -29.77 -7.29
C ASP A 70 -6.87 -29.98 -5.97
N GLN A 71 -6.20 -28.94 -5.47
CA GLN A 71 -5.60 -28.95 -4.12
C GLN A 71 -6.65 -28.74 -3.02
N ARG A 72 -7.80 -28.14 -3.37
CA ARG A 72 -8.89 -27.91 -2.43
C ARG A 72 -9.59 -29.21 -2.07
N GLY A 73 -9.80 -30.15 -3.00
CA GLY A 73 -10.42 -31.45 -2.71
C GLY A 73 -11.64 -31.33 -1.78
N ASP A 74 -11.64 -32.10 -0.68
CA ASP A 74 -12.65 -32.08 0.39
C ASP A 74 -12.33 -31.07 1.54
N TYR A 75 -11.46 -30.09 1.31
CA TYR A 75 -11.03 -29.13 2.33
C TYR A 75 -12.12 -28.09 2.61
N ASP A 76 -12.86 -28.31 3.69
CA ASP A 76 -13.83 -27.35 4.23
C ASP A 76 -13.11 -26.13 4.81
N SER A 77 -13.01 -25.08 3.98
CA SER A 77 -12.31 -23.84 4.31
C SER A 77 -13.13 -22.98 5.27
N GLU A 78 -14.46 -23.04 5.15
CA GLU A 78 -15.39 -22.23 5.94
C GLU A 78 -15.42 -22.68 7.41
N ASN A 79 -15.43 -24.00 7.67
CA ASN A 79 -15.36 -24.53 9.04
C ASN A 79 -13.96 -24.49 9.66
N LYS A 80 -12.91 -24.24 8.87
CA LYS A 80 -11.51 -24.14 9.32
C LYS A 80 -10.99 -22.71 9.44
N ALA A 81 -11.81 -21.70 9.15
CA ALA A 81 -11.49 -20.30 9.37
C ALA A 81 -11.36 -20.02 10.88
N ALA A 82 -10.14 -20.19 11.40
CA ALA A 82 -9.89 -20.21 12.84
C ALA A 82 -9.31 -18.89 13.40
N LEU A 83 -8.90 -17.96 12.53
CA LEU A 83 -8.22 -16.73 12.94
C LEU A 83 -9.21 -15.57 13.02
N THR A 84 -9.16 -14.85 14.14
CA THR A 84 -9.71 -13.50 14.23
C THR A 84 -8.87 -12.51 13.43
N LEU A 85 -9.44 -11.36 13.05
CA LEU A 85 -8.72 -10.29 12.36
C LEU A 85 -7.44 -9.88 13.11
N ARG A 86 -7.51 -9.78 14.45
CA ARG A 86 -6.36 -9.41 15.29
C ARG A 86 -5.24 -10.45 15.25
N GLU A 87 -5.58 -11.73 15.17
CA GLU A 87 -4.59 -12.80 15.06
C GLU A 87 -3.94 -12.79 13.67
N LEU A 88 -4.73 -12.55 12.63
CA LEU A 88 -4.23 -12.38 11.27
C LEU A 88 -3.27 -11.17 11.17
N GLU A 89 -3.62 -10.02 11.75
CA GLU A 89 -2.76 -8.83 11.80
C GLU A 89 -1.42 -9.12 12.52
N ARG A 90 -1.48 -9.85 13.63
CA ARG A 90 -0.29 -10.25 14.38
C ARG A 90 0.59 -11.20 13.57
N TRP A 91 -0.01 -12.22 12.95
CA TRP A 91 0.70 -13.14 12.08
C TRP A 91 1.32 -12.39 10.89
N LEU A 92 0.58 -11.51 10.22
CA LEU A 92 1.07 -10.71 9.10
C LEU A 92 2.28 -9.86 9.50
N THR A 93 2.25 -9.27 10.69
CA THR A 93 3.39 -8.49 11.22
C THR A 93 4.63 -9.37 11.38
N LEU A 94 4.48 -10.59 11.91
CA LEU A 94 5.58 -11.55 12.04
C LEU A 94 6.07 -12.03 10.68
N ALA A 95 5.15 -12.33 9.75
CA ALA A 95 5.46 -12.76 8.40
C ALA A 95 6.29 -11.70 7.65
N VAL A 96 5.90 -10.42 7.73
CA VAL A 96 6.67 -9.30 7.17
C VAL A 96 8.05 -9.20 7.81
N GLY A 97 8.16 -9.39 9.13
CA GLY A 97 9.44 -9.42 9.85
C GLY A 97 10.35 -10.55 9.35
N THR A 98 9.83 -11.78 9.30
CA THR A 98 10.54 -12.96 8.80
C THR A 98 11.00 -12.75 7.36
N TYR A 99 10.13 -12.27 6.47
CA TYR A 99 10.46 -12.00 5.07
C TYR A 99 11.65 -11.05 4.94
N HIS A 100 11.65 -9.93 5.66
CA HIS A 100 12.73 -8.94 5.57
C HIS A 100 14.00 -9.35 6.32
N GLY A 101 13.91 -10.30 7.26
CA GLY A 101 15.02 -10.88 8.00
C GLY A 101 15.67 -12.11 7.35
N SER A 102 15.02 -12.74 6.39
CA SER A 102 15.48 -13.98 5.74
C SER A 102 16.32 -13.70 4.49
N VAL A 103 17.29 -14.57 4.18
CA VAL A 103 18.11 -14.47 2.97
C VAL A 103 17.27 -14.78 1.74
N HIS A 104 17.30 -13.90 0.73
CA HIS A 104 16.60 -14.12 -0.54
C HIS A 104 17.57 -14.47 -1.65
N ASN A 105 17.26 -15.48 -2.46
CA ASN A 105 18.12 -15.95 -3.55
C ASN A 105 18.51 -14.84 -4.55
N GLY A 106 17.61 -13.89 -4.82
CA GLY A 106 17.88 -12.76 -5.72
C GLY A 106 18.79 -11.68 -5.13
N LEU A 107 18.91 -11.60 -3.80
CA LEU A 107 19.71 -10.60 -3.10
C LEU A 107 20.96 -11.17 -2.45
N LEU A 108 21.00 -12.49 -2.24
CA LEU A 108 22.02 -13.24 -1.47
C LEU A 108 22.24 -12.74 -0.04
N GLN A 109 21.27 -11.98 0.50
CA GLN A 109 21.24 -11.50 1.87
C GLN A 109 19.82 -11.01 2.21
N PRO A 110 19.52 -10.71 3.48
CA PRO A 110 18.21 -10.21 3.87
C PRO A 110 17.88 -8.82 3.28
N PRO A 111 16.62 -8.56 2.88
CA PRO A 111 16.20 -7.22 2.45
C PRO A 111 16.51 -6.12 3.46
N ALA A 112 16.40 -6.41 4.76
CA ALA A 112 16.73 -5.44 5.81
C ALA A 112 18.23 -5.08 5.81
N ALA A 113 19.11 -6.05 5.54
CA ALA A 113 20.55 -5.82 5.43
C ALA A 113 20.89 -4.98 4.19
N ARG A 114 20.29 -5.32 3.02
CA ARG A 114 20.43 -4.52 1.78
C ARG A 114 19.97 -3.08 1.98
N TRP A 115 18.88 -2.89 2.70
CA TRP A 115 18.41 -1.56 3.06
C TRP A 115 19.40 -0.79 3.92
N ALA A 116 19.93 -1.41 4.97
CA ALA A 116 20.91 -0.78 5.86
C ALA A 116 22.19 -0.39 5.11
N GLU A 117 22.70 -1.26 4.23
CA GLU A 117 23.83 -0.96 3.34
C GLU A 117 23.55 0.26 2.44
N ALA A 118 22.36 0.31 1.84
CA ALA A 118 21.96 1.43 0.98
C ALA A 118 21.86 2.74 1.75
N VAL A 119 21.27 2.72 2.95
CA VAL A 119 21.17 3.90 3.83
C VAL A 119 22.55 4.38 4.27
N ALA A 120 23.46 3.47 4.63
CA ALA A 120 24.82 3.84 4.99
C ALA A 120 25.59 4.49 3.83
N ARG A 121 25.30 4.08 2.59
CA ARG A 121 25.95 4.60 1.38
C ARG A 121 25.35 5.90 0.85
N VAL A 122 24.02 6.00 0.84
CA VAL A 122 23.28 7.08 0.15
C VAL A 122 22.69 8.09 1.13
N GLY A 123 22.63 7.75 2.42
CA GLY A 123 22.01 8.56 3.46
C GLY A 123 20.60 8.09 3.82
N VAL A 124 20.11 8.57 4.95
CA VAL A 124 18.76 8.26 5.44
C VAL A 124 17.73 8.97 4.56
N PRO A 125 16.70 8.27 4.05
CA PRO A 125 15.63 8.90 3.30
C PRO A 125 14.91 9.97 4.14
N ALA A 126 14.43 11.02 3.47
CA ALA A 126 13.64 12.06 4.13
C ALA A 126 12.42 11.45 4.82
N VAL A 127 12.16 11.81 6.07
CA VAL A 127 11.00 11.33 6.82
C VAL A 127 9.87 12.36 6.78
N VAL A 128 8.64 11.87 6.83
CA VAL A 128 7.46 12.72 6.99
C VAL A 128 7.42 13.22 8.43
N THR A 129 7.52 14.54 8.62
CA THR A 129 7.53 15.17 9.96
C THR A 129 6.14 15.43 10.52
N ARG A 130 5.12 15.57 9.65
CA ARG A 130 3.72 15.78 10.02
C ARG A 130 2.83 14.73 9.37
N ALA A 131 2.70 13.59 10.03
CA ALA A 131 1.96 12.44 9.49
C ALA A 131 0.51 12.77 9.12
N THR A 132 -0.21 13.54 9.94
CA THR A 132 -1.60 13.93 9.65
C THR A 132 -1.71 14.82 8.42
N SER A 133 -0.83 15.82 8.27
CA SER A 133 -0.82 16.68 7.09
C SER A 133 -0.52 15.87 5.84
N PHE A 134 0.49 15.00 5.93
CA PHE A 134 0.84 14.11 4.83
C PHE A 134 -0.35 13.24 4.44
N LEU A 135 -1.04 12.61 5.39
CA LEU A 135 -2.24 11.81 5.10
C LEU A 135 -3.33 12.64 4.39
N VAL A 136 -3.62 13.84 4.90
CA VAL A 136 -4.65 14.74 4.34
C VAL A 136 -4.37 15.06 2.87
N ASP A 137 -3.11 15.22 2.49
CA ASP A 137 -2.73 15.52 1.10
C ASP A 137 -3.05 14.37 0.11
N PHE A 138 -3.28 13.15 0.61
CA PHE A 138 -3.66 11.97 -0.19
C PHE A 138 -5.13 11.56 -0.02
N LEU A 139 -5.93 12.28 0.79
CA LEU A 139 -7.36 11.96 0.95
C LEU A 139 -8.18 12.33 -0.30
N PRO A 140 -9.34 11.68 -0.51
CA PRO A 140 -10.21 11.97 -1.65
C PRO A 140 -10.58 13.46 -1.77
N ILE A 141 -10.57 13.95 -3.00
CA ILE A 141 -10.90 15.34 -3.31
C ILE A 141 -12.34 15.41 -3.81
N LEU A 142 -13.16 16.19 -3.11
CA LEU A 142 -14.51 16.53 -3.53
C LEU A 142 -14.58 18.04 -3.80
N ARG A 143 -14.97 18.42 -5.02
CA ARG A 143 -15.22 19.82 -5.36
C ARG A 143 -16.67 20.17 -5.06
N ARG A 144 -16.88 21.31 -4.39
CA ARG A 144 -18.19 21.87 -4.10
C ARG A 144 -18.17 23.37 -4.38
N THR A 145 -19.29 23.89 -4.86
CA THR A 145 -19.49 25.33 -5.02
C THR A 145 -19.80 25.93 -3.67
N LEU A 146 -19.01 26.91 -3.25
CA LEU A 146 -19.29 27.69 -2.04
C LEU A 146 -20.51 28.59 -2.30
N THR A 147 -21.51 28.51 -1.42
CA THR A 147 -22.67 29.40 -1.43
C THR A 147 -22.69 30.26 -0.16
N ARG A 148 -23.57 31.27 -0.11
CA ARG A 148 -23.76 32.10 1.10
C ARG A 148 -24.14 31.28 2.33
N THR A 149 -24.70 30.08 2.15
CA THR A 149 -25.10 29.17 3.22
C THR A 149 -24.15 27.97 3.35
N GLY A 150 -22.95 28.04 2.74
CA GLY A 150 -21.97 26.96 2.77
C GLY A 150 -22.19 25.91 1.68
N PHE A 151 -21.97 24.64 2.00
CA PHE A 151 -22.15 23.49 1.09
C PHE A 151 -22.53 22.21 1.85
N VAL A 152 -22.98 21.18 1.13
CA VAL A 152 -23.39 19.89 1.70
C VAL A 152 -22.56 18.74 1.13
N ILE A 153 -22.12 17.84 1.99
CA ILE A 153 -21.52 16.55 1.64
C ILE A 153 -22.21 15.48 2.49
N ASP A 154 -22.75 14.43 1.87
CA ASP A 154 -23.38 13.29 2.53
C ASP A 154 -24.41 13.70 3.61
N HIS A 155 -25.25 14.69 3.27
CA HIS A 155 -26.27 15.28 4.15
C HIS A 155 -25.72 16.08 5.37
N ILE A 156 -24.40 16.29 5.44
CA ILE A 156 -23.76 17.13 6.44
C ILE A 156 -23.55 18.54 5.86
N HIS A 157 -24.03 19.55 6.57
CA HIS A 157 -23.89 20.97 6.18
C HIS A 157 -22.60 21.56 6.75
N TYR A 158 -21.79 22.17 5.88
CA TYR A 158 -20.54 22.83 6.23
C TYR A 158 -20.67 24.33 5.96
N TYR A 159 -20.44 25.16 6.98
CA TYR A 159 -20.53 26.62 6.93
C TYR A 159 -19.46 27.28 7.80
N ALA A 160 -18.89 28.40 7.35
CA ALA A 160 -18.09 29.30 8.17
C ALA A 160 -18.20 30.75 7.64
N ASP A 161 -18.22 31.73 8.56
CA ASP A 161 -18.46 33.16 8.28
C ASP A 161 -17.41 33.84 7.38
N GLY A 162 -16.34 33.13 6.99
CA GLY A 162 -15.24 33.64 6.16
C GLY A 162 -15.20 33.19 4.70
N HIS A 163 -16.17 32.38 4.23
CA HIS A 163 -16.12 31.78 2.88
C HIS A 163 -16.84 32.58 1.77
N CYS A 164 -17.12 33.87 1.99
CA CYS A 164 -17.67 34.70 0.93
C CYS A 164 -16.64 34.90 -0.19
N CYS A 165 -16.92 34.31 -1.36
CA CYS A 165 -16.29 34.72 -2.61
C CYS A 165 -16.52 36.23 -2.79
N LYS A 166 -15.43 37.00 -2.92
CA LYS A 166 -15.49 38.32 -3.55
C LYS A 166 -15.66 38.16 -5.05
#